data_AF-A0A1F7LWI9-F1
#
_entry.id   AF-A0A1F7LWI9-F1
#
_cell.length_a   1.000
_cell.length_b   1.000
_cell.length_c   1.000
_cell.angle_alpha   90.00
_cell.angle_beta   90.00
_cell.angle_gamma   90.00
#
_symmetry.space_group_name_H-M   'P 1'
#
loop_
_entity.id
_entity.type
_entity.pdbx_description
1 polymer ?
#
loop_
_entity_poly.entity_id
_entity_poly.type
_entity_poly.pdbx_seq_one_letter_code
_entity_poly.pdbx_strand_id
1 'polypeptide(L)'
;MRYCGREFSDADLACIRRIAEGEPGRTRRAISRLVCEAFGWRKPDGGLKDMSCRVVLWRMQRAGVVRLPAPRHRSSNDARAPRRTSQAEPAPPLLTSAGDLRDLRLDVLASRAESLLWNEYVDRYHSLGYQPLPGAQLRYFARAEGRLLALFGFGAAAWKTAPRDRFIGWTAQQRAQRLPLVVNNARFLILPWIASRHLA
;
A
#
# COMPACT_ATOMS: atom_id res chain seq x y z
N MET A 1 22.78 -15.55 -3.63
CA MET A 1 22.64 -14.21 -2.98
C MET A 1 21.17 -13.92 -2.68
N ARG A 2 20.81 -13.20 -1.60
CA ARG A 2 19.39 -13.00 -1.20
C ARG A 2 18.95 -11.53 -1.30
N TYR A 3 17.87 -11.26 -2.06
CA TYR A 3 17.24 -9.93 -2.15
C TYR A 3 15.73 -10.01 -1.91
N CYS A 4 15.22 -9.13 -1.04
CA CYS A 4 13.77 -9.03 -0.74
C CYS A 4 13.12 -10.38 -0.38
N GLY A 5 13.86 -11.24 0.32
CA GLY A 5 13.39 -12.57 0.74
C GLY A 5 13.60 -13.69 -0.29
N ARG A 6 13.97 -13.37 -1.54
CA ARG A 6 14.23 -14.34 -2.62
C ARG A 6 15.71 -14.64 -2.78
N GLU A 7 16.01 -15.89 -3.10
CA GLU A 7 17.36 -16.33 -3.45
C GLU A 7 17.59 -16.21 -4.96
N PHE A 8 18.82 -15.89 -5.32
CA PHE A 8 19.29 -15.74 -6.69
C PHE A 8 20.58 -16.53 -6.83
N SER A 9 20.57 -17.45 -7.79
CA SER A 9 21.74 -18.17 -8.29
C SER A 9 22.56 -17.28 -9.23
N ASP A 10 23.77 -17.72 -9.57
CA ASP A 10 24.61 -17.00 -10.54
C ASP A 10 23.99 -16.99 -11.94
N ALA A 11 23.27 -18.06 -12.32
CA ALA A 11 22.51 -18.12 -13.56
C ALA A 11 21.38 -17.07 -13.59
N ASP A 12 20.68 -16.87 -12.47
CA ASP A 12 19.66 -15.84 -12.34
C ASP A 12 20.26 -14.45 -12.51
N LEU A 13 21.40 -14.19 -11.86
CA LEU A 13 22.10 -12.92 -11.95
C LEU A 13 22.60 -12.66 -13.37
N ALA A 14 23.13 -13.67 -14.06
CA ALA A 14 23.56 -13.56 -15.45
C ALA A 14 22.38 -13.26 -16.39
N CYS A 15 21.23 -13.90 -16.18
CA CYS A 15 20.00 -13.61 -16.92
C CYS A 15 19.55 -12.16 -16.72
N ILE A 16 19.52 -11.68 -15.47
CA ILE A 16 19.15 -10.30 -15.14
C ILE A 16 20.09 -9.28 -15.79
N ARG A 17 21.42 -9.53 -15.77
CA ARG A 17 22.40 -8.67 -16.44
C ARG A 17 22.13 -8.59 -17.94
N ARG A 18 21.91 -9.72 -18.61
CA ARG A 18 21.59 -9.78 -20.04
C ARG A 18 20.33 -8.96 -20.38
N ILE A 19 19.30 -9.03 -19.55
CA ILE A 19 18.06 -8.25 -19.73
C ILE A 19 18.34 -6.74 -19.55
N ALA A 20 19.16 -6.38 -18.56
CA ALA A 20 19.53 -4.99 -18.26
C ALA A 20 20.43 -4.36 -19.33
N GLU A 21 21.32 -5.14 -19.94
CA GLU A 21 22.32 -4.75 -20.93
C GLU A 21 21.86 -4.89 -22.39
N GLY A 22 20.61 -5.30 -22.62
CA GLY A 22 20.09 -5.43 -23.99
C GLY A 22 19.88 -4.08 -24.69
N GLU A 23 18.82 -3.94 -25.48
CA GLU A 23 18.65 -2.82 -26.40
C GLU A 23 18.92 -1.42 -25.80
N PRO A 24 19.69 -0.56 -26.50
CA PRO A 24 19.88 0.83 -26.13
C PRO A 24 18.54 1.56 -25.95
N GLY A 25 18.46 2.43 -24.94
CA GLY A 25 17.23 3.17 -24.66
C GLY A 25 16.16 2.39 -23.89
N ARG A 26 16.43 1.15 -23.44
CA ARG A 26 15.53 0.43 -22.55
C ARG A 26 15.37 1.16 -21.22
N THR A 27 14.12 1.26 -20.73
CA THR A 27 13.83 1.91 -19.44
C THR A 27 13.96 0.93 -18.28
N ARG A 28 14.21 1.44 -17.06
CA ARG A 28 14.16 0.60 -15.84
C ARG A 28 12.82 -0.15 -15.67
N ARG A 29 11.70 0.45 -16.12
CA ARG A 29 10.37 -0.18 -16.11
C ARG A 29 10.27 -1.34 -17.12
N ALA A 30 10.87 -1.19 -18.31
CA ALA A 30 10.91 -2.28 -19.28
C ALA A 30 11.76 -3.44 -18.76
N ILE A 31 12.94 -3.16 -18.21
CA ILE A 31 13.83 -4.17 -17.59
C ILE A 31 13.09 -4.95 -16.51
N SER A 32 12.43 -4.25 -15.57
CA SER A 32 11.73 -4.94 -14.48
C SER A 32 10.58 -5.82 -14.96
N ARG A 33 9.87 -5.44 -16.02
CA ARG A 33 8.80 -6.27 -16.62
C ARG A 33 9.37 -7.50 -17.30
N LEU A 34 10.41 -7.37 -18.12
CA LEU A 34 11.10 -8.49 -18.76
C LEU A 34 11.67 -9.47 -17.73
N VAL A 35 12.25 -8.96 -16.64
CA VAL A 35 12.68 -9.81 -15.52
C VAL A 35 11.47 -10.49 -14.86
N CYS A 36 10.36 -9.79 -14.65
CA CYS A 36 9.17 -10.45 -14.09
C CYS A 36 8.64 -11.55 -15.02
N GLU A 37 8.66 -11.34 -16.33
CA GLU A 37 8.22 -12.32 -17.32
C GLU A 37 9.14 -13.53 -17.36
N ALA A 38 10.45 -13.31 -17.51
CA ALA A 38 11.46 -14.37 -17.60
C ALA A 38 11.48 -15.29 -16.36
N PHE A 39 11.20 -14.74 -15.18
CA PHE A 39 11.20 -15.49 -13.93
C PHE A 39 9.79 -15.89 -13.45
N GLY A 40 8.74 -15.59 -14.22
CA GLY A 40 7.35 -15.87 -13.81
C GLY A 40 6.91 -15.14 -12.54
N TRP A 41 7.48 -13.97 -12.24
CA TRP A 41 7.16 -13.21 -11.02
C TRP A 41 5.80 -12.52 -11.13
N ARG A 42 4.76 -13.25 -10.74
CA ARG A 42 3.37 -12.79 -10.75
C ARG A 42 2.80 -12.59 -9.35
N LYS A 43 1.86 -11.66 -9.25
CA LYS A 43 0.95 -11.45 -8.13
C LYS A 43 -0.15 -12.54 -8.15
N PRO A 44 -0.90 -12.73 -7.04
CA PRO A 44 -2.04 -13.65 -7.02
C PRO A 44 -3.08 -13.36 -8.10
N ASP A 45 -3.25 -12.09 -8.49
CA ASP A 45 -4.14 -11.64 -9.57
C ASP A 45 -3.57 -11.86 -10.99
N GLY A 46 -2.44 -12.56 -11.14
CA GLY A 46 -1.78 -12.84 -12.42
C GLY A 46 -0.91 -11.69 -12.97
N GLY A 47 -1.03 -10.47 -12.44
CA GLY A 47 -0.25 -9.33 -12.87
C GLY A 47 1.23 -9.43 -12.47
N LEU A 48 2.13 -8.78 -13.22
CA LEU A 48 3.57 -8.80 -12.93
C LEU A 48 3.89 -8.12 -11.58
N LYS A 49 4.86 -8.67 -10.83
CA LYS A 49 5.43 -8.08 -9.60
C LYS A 49 6.46 -6.97 -9.92
N ASP A 50 6.12 -6.08 -10.84
CA ASP A 50 7.01 -5.04 -11.38
C ASP A 50 7.62 -4.16 -10.28
N MET A 51 6.81 -3.66 -9.34
CA MET A 51 7.32 -2.81 -8.24
C MET A 51 8.32 -3.55 -7.35
N SER A 52 8.03 -4.80 -6.96
CA SER A 52 8.94 -5.61 -6.15
C SER A 52 10.23 -5.92 -6.92
N CYS A 53 10.11 -6.19 -8.22
CA CYS A 53 11.26 -6.41 -9.11
C CYS A 53 12.13 -5.15 -9.20
N ARG A 54 11.54 -3.96 -9.37
CA ARG A 54 12.29 -2.69 -9.37
C ARG A 54 13.06 -2.47 -8.07
N VAL A 55 12.51 -2.83 -6.92
CA VAL A 55 13.23 -2.75 -5.64
C VAL A 55 14.41 -3.73 -5.61
N VAL A 56 14.24 -4.97 -6.08
CA VAL A 56 15.32 -5.96 -6.19
C VAL A 56 16.44 -5.44 -7.10
N LEU A 57 16.09 -4.99 -8.31
CA LEU A 57 17.06 -4.46 -9.28
C LEU A 57 17.80 -3.23 -8.74
N TRP A 58 17.10 -2.33 -8.04
CA TRP A 58 17.72 -1.18 -7.39
C TRP A 58 18.73 -1.61 -6.31
N ARG A 59 18.41 -2.61 -5.50
CA ARG A 59 19.36 -3.16 -4.50
C ARG A 59 20.56 -3.84 -5.16
N MET A 60 20.33 -4.62 -6.22
CA MET A 60 21.40 -5.25 -7.00
C MET A 60 22.33 -4.20 -7.62
N GLN A 61 21.79 -3.11 -8.13
CA GLN A 61 22.60 -1.99 -8.65
C GLN A 61 23.42 -1.33 -7.54
N ARG A 62 22.82 -1.07 -6.36
CA ARG A 62 23.56 -0.52 -5.22
C ARG A 62 24.67 -1.44 -4.73
N ALA A 63 24.51 -2.75 -4.88
CA ALA A 63 25.52 -3.75 -4.56
C ALA A 63 26.54 -3.99 -5.69
N GLY A 64 26.45 -3.26 -6.82
CA GLY A 64 27.36 -3.42 -7.96
C GLY A 64 27.14 -4.69 -8.79
N VAL A 65 26.06 -5.45 -8.55
CA VAL A 65 25.80 -6.74 -9.21
C VAL A 65 25.18 -6.57 -10.60
N VAL A 66 24.40 -5.50 -10.81
CA VAL A 66 23.70 -5.21 -12.06
C VAL A 66 23.83 -3.73 -12.39
N ARG A 67 24.17 -3.39 -13.64
CA ARG A 67 24.16 -2.00 -14.12
C ARG A 67 22.79 -1.69 -14.73
N LEU A 68 22.12 -0.64 -14.26
CA LEU A 68 20.84 -0.19 -14.83
C LEU A 68 21.03 1.16 -15.54
N PRO A 69 20.22 1.46 -16.57
CA PRO A 69 20.23 2.78 -17.22
C PRO A 69 19.91 3.90 -16.23
N ALA A 70 20.36 5.12 -16.50
CA ALA A 70 20.08 6.28 -15.66
C ALA A 70 18.55 6.53 -15.53
N PRO A 71 18.06 6.98 -14.36
CA PRO A 71 16.66 7.39 -14.22
C PRO A 71 16.34 8.56 -15.16
N ARG A 72 15.24 8.47 -15.92
CA ARG A 72 14.79 9.54 -16.82
C ARG A 72 14.06 10.69 -16.11
N HIS A 73 13.53 10.43 -14.93
CA HIS A 73 12.87 11.43 -14.10
C HIS A 73 13.45 11.35 -12.69
N ARG A 74 13.61 12.51 -12.05
CA ARG A 74 13.84 12.57 -10.60
C ARG A 74 12.62 11.95 -9.92
N SER A 75 12.84 11.02 -8.99
CA SER A 75 11.72 10.51 -8.22
C SER A 75 11.27 11.64 -7.29
N SER A 76 10.02 12.07 -7.43
CA SER A 76 9.37 12.89 -6.41
C SER A 76 8.97 11.96 -5.28
N ASN A 77 9.95 11.45 -4.52
CA ASN A 77 9.70 10.64 -3.33
C ASN A 77 9.20 11.48 -2.16
N ASP A 78 9.21 12.81 -2.29
CA ASP A 78 8.52 13.68 -1.35
C ASP A 78 7.03 13.39 -1.45
N ALA A 79 6.49 12.78 -0.39
CA ALA A 79 5.07 12.63 -0.20
C ALA A 79 4.47 14.03 -0.19
N ARG A 80 4.01 14.49 -1.37
CA ARG A 80 3.32 15.77 -1.46
C ARG A 80 2.10 15.69 -0.56
N ALA A 81 1.95 16.71 0.30
CA ALA A 81 0.76 16.87 1.10
C ALA A 81 -0.48 16.77 0.20
N PRO A 82 -1.54 16.06 0.62
CA PRO A 82 -2.79 16.01 -0.12
C PRO A 82 -3.30 17.42 -0.40
N ARG A 83 -3.84 17.62 -1.61
CA ARG A 83 -4.45 18.90 -1.97
C ARG A 83 -5.69 19.12 -1.11
N ARG A 84 -5.81 20.33 -0.55
CA ARG A 84 -7.02 20.78 0.16
C ARG A 84 -8.09 21.22 -0.85
N THR A 85 -9.30 20.70 -0.73
CA THR A 85 -10.47 20.95 -1.57
C THR A 85 -11.72 21.22 -0.72
N SER A 86 -12.75 21.81 -1.32
CA SER A 86 -14.03 22.08 -0.62
C SER A 86 -14.78 20.80 -0.21
N GLN A 87 -14.44 19.64 -0.79
CA GLN A 87 -15.12 18.38 -0.51
C GLN A 87 -14.84 17.85 0.90
N ALA A 88 -13.66 18.16 1.45
CA ALA A 88 -13.27 17.70 2.80
C ALA A 88 -13.41 18.80 3.86
N GLU A 89 -14.17 19.86 3.59
CA GLU A 89 -14.52 20.84 4.63
C GLU A 89 -15.39 20.23 5.73
N PRO A 90 -15.36 20.79 6.94
CA PRO A 90 -16.24 20.37 8.01
C PRO A 90 -17.72 20.43 7.63
N ALA A 91 -18.46 19.37 7.96
CA ALA A 91 -19.91 19.34 7.83
C ALA A 91 -20.59 19.70 9.17
N PRO A 92 -21.89 20.08 9.16
CA PRO A 92 -22.64 20.32 10.39
C PRO A 92 -22.57 19.13 11.35
N PRO A 93 -22.55 19.32 12.68
CA PRO A 93 -22.50 18.21 13.62
C PRO A 93 -23.64 17.20 13.43
N LEU A 94 -23.33 15.91 13.63
CA LEU A 94 -24.31 14.84 13.79
C LEU A 94 -24.23 14.33 15.22
N LEU A 95 -25.28 14.58 16.00
CA LEU A 95 -25.46 14.01 17.33
C LEU A 95 -26.52 12.91 17.27
N THR A 96 -26.12 11.66 17.45
CA THR A 96 -27.03 10.52 17.35
C THR A 96 -26.52 9.30 18.11
N SER A 97 -27.37 8.32 18.44
CA SER A 97 -26.88 7.05 18.98
C SER A 97 -26.44 6.11 17.85
N ALA A 98 -25.52 5.19 18.12
CA ALA A 98 -25.11 4.22 17.11
C ALA A 98 -26.27 3.34 16.62
N GLY A 99 -27.28 3.10 17.47
CA GLY A 99 -28.49 2.33 17.12
C GLY A 99 -29.47 3.06 16.20
N ASP A 100 -29.38 4.39 16.14
CA ASP A 100 -30.24 5.21 15.28
C ASP A 100 -29.64 5.40 13.88
N LEU A 101 -28.37 5.03 13.67
CA LEU A 101 -27.72 5.06 12.37
C LEU A 101 -28.29 3.95 11.49
N ARG A 102 -29.05 4.34 10.47
CA ARG A 102 -29.64 3.42 9.50
C ARG A 102 -28.77 3.32 8.24
N ASP A 103 -28.96 2.24 7.49
CA ASP A 103 -28.29 2.01 6.21
C ASP A 103 -26.77 2.19 6.28
N LEU A 104 -26.15 1.61 7.31
CA LEU A 104 -24.71 1.67 7.49
C LEU A 104 -24.00 0.85 6.40
N ARG A 105 -23.07 1.47 5.67
CA ARG A 105 -22.33 0.86 4.57
C ARG A 105 -20.85 1.16 4.64
N LEU A 106 -20.06 0.23 4.11
CA LEU A 106 -18.63 0.38 3.88
C LEU A 106 -18.36 0.35 2.37
N ASP A 107 -18.06 1.52 1.81
CA ASP A 107 -17.77 1.66 0.39
C ASP A 107 -16.28 1.43 0.16
N VAL A 108 -15.92 0.40 -0.60
CA VAL A 108 -14.54 0.16 -1.04
C VAL A 108 -14.16 1.24 -2.06
N LEU A 109 -13.03 1.93 -1.83
CA LEU A 109 -12.56 2.94 -2.77
C LEU A 109 -11.98 2.28 -4.02
N ALA A 110 -12.51 2.64 -5.19
CA ALA A 110 -12.08 2.06 -6.46
C ALA A 110 -11.44 3.09 -7.41
N SER A 111 -11.72 4.39 -7.21
CA SER A 111 -11.27 5.46 -8.10
C SER A 111 -10.11 6.28 -7.53
N ARG A 112 -9.39 6.95 -8.44
CA ARG A 112 -8.35 7.92 -8.08
C ARG A 112 -8.93 9.11 -7.32
N ALA A 113 -10.12 9.59 -7.70
CA ALA A 113 -10.75 10.74 -7.07
C ALA A 113 -11.07 10.45 -5.59
N GLU A 114 -11.69 9.29 -5.32
CA GLU A 114 -11.97 8.83 -3.95
C GLU A 114 -10.68 8.65 -3.14
N SER A 115 -9.64 8.07 -3.76
CA SER A 115 -8.34 7.89 -3.09
C SER A 115 -7.70 9.23 -2.68
N LEU A 116 -7.83 10.27 -3.52
CA LEU A 116 -7.35 11.61 -3.22
C LEU A 116 -8.16 12.27 -2.11
N LEU A 117 -9.50 12.15 -2.17
CA LEU A 117 -10.38 12.67 -1.13
C LEU A 117 -10.13 11.99 0.23
N TRP A 118 -9.93 10.67 0.24
CA TRP A 118 -9.58 9.92 1.44
C TRP A 118 -8.25 10.40 2.03
N ASN A 119 -7.22 10.62 1.19
CA ASN A 119 -5.94 11.14 1.64
C ASN A 119 -6.10 12.51 2.28
N GLU A 120 -6.93 13.36 1.68
CA GLU A 120 -7.22 14.69 2.18
C GLU A 120 -7.87 14.63 3.57
N TYR A 121 -8.96 13.88 3.76
CA TYR A 121 -9.60 13.73 5.07
C TYR A 121 -8.63 13.22 6.15
N VAL A 122 -7.78 12.25 5.82
CA VAL A 122 -6.76 11.73 6.75
C VAL A 122 -5.73 12.79 7.08
N ASP A 123 -5.28 13.57 6.10
CA ASP A 123 -4.36 14.69 6.32
C ASP A 123 -4.97 15.79 7.19
N ARG A 124 -6.27 16.06 7.01
CA ARG A 124 -6.99 17.11 7.73
C ARG A 124 -7.26 16.75 9.18
N TYR A 125 -7.73 15.52 9.43
CA TYR A 125 -8.45 15.20 10.67
C TYR A 125 -7.90 14.00 11.44
N HIS A 126 -7.04 13.18 10.85
CA HIS A 126 -6.42 12.08 11.59
C HIS A 126 -5.22 12.63 12.39
N SER A 127 -5.07 12.24 13.66
CA SER A 127 -4.01 12.74 14.56
C SER A 127 -2.59 12.54 14.03
N LEU A 128 -2.35 11.43 13.32
CA LEU A 128 -1.07 11.12 12.66
C LEU A 128 -0.85 11.81 11.29
N GLY A 129 -1.84 12.54 10.79
CA GLY A 129 -1.85 13.10 9.44
C GLY A 129 -1.73 12.06 8.33
N TYR A 130 -1.54 12.55 7.09
CA TYR A 130 -1.37 11.69 5.93
C TYR A 130 0.07 11.18 5.82
N GLN A 131 0.20 9.86 5.76
CA GLN A 131 1.39 9.17 5.32
C GLN A 131 0.98 8.11 4.30
N PRO A 132 1.74 7.91 3.22
CA PRO A 132 1.47 6.84 2.26
C PRO A 132 1.43 5.47 2.97
N LEU A 133 0.32 4.76 2.81
CA LEU A 133 0.19 3.42 3.38
C LEU A 133 1.20 2.46 2.69
N PRO A 134 1.87 1.57 3.42
CA PRO A 134 2.82 0.65 2.82
C PRO A 134 2.12 -0.55 2.17
N GLY A 135 2.71 -1.05 1.07
CA GLY A 135 2.33 -2.32 0.47
C GLY A 135 0.95 -2.33 -0.20
N ALA A 136 0.29 -3.50 -0.18
CA ALA A 136 -1.10 -3.64 -0.61
C ALA A 136 -2.03 -2.92 0.36
N GLN A 137 -3.05 -2.26 -0.17
CA GLN A 137 -3.91 -1.37 0.60
C GLN A 137 -5.38 -1.64 0.28
N LEU A 138 -6.23 -1.43 1.27
CA LEU A 138 -7.67 -1.44 1.14
C LEU A 138 -8.22 -0.26 1.94
N ARG A 139 -9.07 0.55 1.31
CA ARG A 139 -9.58 1.79 1.91
C ARG A 139 -11.07 1.83 1.78
N TYR A 140 -11.72 2.40 2.80
CA TYR A 140 -13.16 2.52 2.85
C TYR A 140 -13.62 3.91 3.26
N PHE A 141 -14.79 4.27 2.75
CA PHE A 141 -15.67 5.25 3.36
C PHE A 141 -16.78 4.52 4.12
N ALA A 142 -17.01 4.92 5.37
CA ALA A 142 -18.14 4.47 6.17
C ALA A 142 -19.26 5.49 6.05
N ARG A 143 -20.45 5.06 5.64
CA ARG A 143 -21.61 5.94 5.46
C ARG A 143 -22.81 5.42 6.21
N ALA A 144 -23.66 6.33 6.65
CA ALA A 144 -25.05 6.06 7.02
C ALA A 144 -25.94 7.03 6.25
N GLU A 145 -26.99 6.53 5.61
CA GLU A 145 -27.95 7.36 4.87
C GLU A 145 -27.25 8.30 3.86
N GLY A 146 -26.22 7.80 3.18
CA GLY A 146 -25.39 8.55 2.21
C GLY A 146 -24.35 9.51 2.83
N ARG A 147 -24.47 9.80 4.13
CA ARG A 147 -23.56 10.71 4.84
C ARG A 147 -22.27 10.00 5.25
N LEU A 148 -21.13 10.61 4.95
CA LEU A 148 -19.81 10.13 5.37
C LEU A 148 -19.63 10.30 6.88
N LEU A 149 -19.34 9.20 7.58
CA LEU A 149 -19.13 9.16 9.03
C LEU A 149 -17.66 8.94 9.39
N ALA A 150 -17.04 7.96 8.75
CA ALA A 150 -15.70 7.51 9.10
C ALA A 150 -14.92 7.02 7.88
N LEU A 151 -13.62 6.86 8.07
CA LEU A 151 -12.68 6.39 7.07
C LEU A 151 -11.86 5.25 7.67
N PHE A 152 -11.69 4.18 6.89
CA PHE A 152 -10.81 3.07 7.23
C PHE A 152 -9.72 2.92 6.19
N GLY A 153 -8.51 2.62 6.65
CA GLY A 153 -7.37 2.28 5.81
C GLY A 153 -6.68 1.05 6.35
N PHE A 154 -6.59 0.01 5.55
CA PHE A 154 -5.87 -1.21 5.83
C PHE A 154 -4.63 -1.29 4.95
N GLY A 155 -3.51 -1.69 5.53
CA GLY A 155 -2.26 -1.97 4.84
C GLY A 155 -1.84 -3.42 4.98
N ALA A 156 -0.83 -3.82 4.21
CA ALA A 156 -0.20 -5.12 4.37
C ALA A 156 0.27 -5.33 5.83
N ALA A 157 0.18 -6.57 6.33
CA ALA A 157 0.59 -6.88 7.69
C ALA A 157 2.05 -6.49 7.95
N ALA A 158 2.28 -5.91 9.13
CA ALA A 158 3.61 -5.63 9.63
C ALA A 158 4.41 -6.93 9.73
N TRP A 159 5.67 -6.88 9.31
CA TRP A 159 6.50 -8.08 9.17
C TRP A 159 6.60 -8.86 10.47
N LYS A 160 6.84 -8.17 11.60
CA LYS A 160 6.92 -8.77 12.93
C LYS A 160 6.08 -7.96 13.90
N THR A 161 5.18 -8.64 14.61
CA THR A 161 4.35 -8.03 15.65
C THR A 161 4.15 -9.08 16.72
N ALA A 162 5.02 -9.09 17.74
CA ALA A 162 5.01 -10.13 18.76
C ALA A 162 3.64 -10.30 19.45
N PRO A 163 2.88 -9.24 19.77
CA PRO A 163 1.52 -9.39 20.32
C PRO A 163 0.58 -10.17 19.40
N ARG A 164 0.53 -9.82 18.11
CA ARG A 164 -0.26 -10.54 17.09
C ARG A 164 0.17 -12.00 16.99
N ASP A 165 1.47 -12.22 16.82
CA ASP A 165 2.02 -13.56 16.57
C ASP A 165 1.76 -14.48 17.78
N ARG A 166 1.84 -13.96 19.02
CA ARG A 166 1.48 -14.67 20.25
C ARG A 166 -0.01 -14.94 20.37
N PHE A 167 -0.86 -13.95 20.09
CA PHE A 167 -2.32 -14.10 20.16
C PHE A 167 -2.86 -15.16 19.19
N ILE A 168 -2.37 -15.16 17.95
CA ILE A 168 -2.77 -16.16 16.94
C ILE A 168 -2.07 -17.51 17.20
N GLY A 169 -0.99 -17.53 18.01
CA GLY A 169 -0.21 -18.74 18.29
C GLY A 169 0.68 -19.18 17.13
N TRP A 170 1.17 -18.24 16.32
CA TRP A 170 2.00 -18.56 15.16
C TRP A 170 3.47 -18.78 15.53
N THR A 171 4.03 -19.88 15.05
CA THR A 171 5.49 -20.05 14.94
C THR A 171 6.09 -19.10 13.91
N ALA A 172 7.42 -18.92 13.92
CA ALA A 172 8.11 -18.09 12.93
C ALA A 172 7.87 -18.55 11.47
N GLN A 173 7.77 -19.86 11.25
CA GLN A 173 7.49 -20.45 9.95
C GLN A 173 6.04 -20.21 9.51
N GLN A 174 5.08 -20.45 10.40
CA GLN A 174 3.65 -20.18 10.13
C GLN A 174 3.42 -18.70 9.86
N ARG A 175 4.03 -17.80 10.64
CA ARG A 175 3.99 -16.36 10.36
C ARG A 175 4.50 -16.06 8.95
N ALA A 176 5.66 -16.58 8.55
CA ALA A 176 6.19 -16.32 7.22
C ALA A 176 5.24 -16.75 6.09
N GLN A 177 4.54 -17.87 6.27
CA GLN A 177 3.59 -18.41 5.27
C GLN A 177 2.23 -17.70 5.28
N ARG A 178 1.74 -17.31 6.47
CA ARG A 178 0.38 -16.79 6.68
C ARG A 178 0.29 -15.28 6.76
N LEU A 179 1.42 -14.57 6.88
CA LEU A 179 1.44 -13.10 6.93
C LEU A 179 0.66 -12.43 5.77
N PRO A 180 0.69 -12.93 4.51
CA PRO A 180 -0.10 -12.36 3.43
C PRO A 180 -1.62 -12.44 3.62
N LEU A 181 -2.11 -13.27 4.55
CA LEU A 181 -3.52 -13.45 4.86
C LEU A 181 -4.03 -12.48 5.94
N VAL A 182 -3.16 -11.60 6.44
CA VAL A 182 -3.48 -10.64 7.48
C VAL A 182 -3.29 -9.22 6.93
N VAL A 183 -4.20 -8.34 7.33
CA VAL A 183 -4.10 -6.90 7.09
C VAL A 183 -3.97 -6.18 8.42
N ASN A 184 -3.27 -5.05 8.39
CA ASN A 184 -3.17 -4.16 9.54
C ASN A 184 -4.13 -2.99 9.35
N ASN A 185 -4.90 -2.64 10.37
CA ASN A 185 -5.56 -1.34 10.41
C ASN A 185 -4.47 -0.26 10.51
N ALA A 186 -4.36 0.54 9.47
CA ALA A 186 -3.35 1.58 9.34
C ALA A 186 -3.91 2.98 9.61
N ARG A 187 -5.21 3.19 9.32
CA ARG A 187 -5.93 4.43 9.65
C ARG A 187 -7.36 4.08 10.05
N PHE A 188 -7.81 4.72 11.13
CA PHE A 188 -9.19 4.72 11.57
C PHE A 188 -9.53 6.16 11.98
N LEU A 189 -10.47 6.77 11.27
CA LEU A 189 -10.86 8.16 11.47
C LEU A 189 -12.38 8.25 11.51
N ILE A 190 -12.94 8.57 12.66
CA ILE A 190 -14.30 9.11 12.75
C ILE A 190 -14.19 10.61 12.53
N LEU A 191 -15.01 11.16 11.65
CA LEU A 191 -14.94 12.59 11.32
C LEU A 191 -15.29 13.45 12.55
N PRO A 192 -14.60 14.59 12.78
CA PRO A 192 -14.72 15.35 14.03
C PRO A 192 -16.12 15.86 14.36
N TRP A 193 -16.97 16.03 13.36
CA TRP A 193 -18.36 16.48 13.49
C TRP A 193 -19.35 15.31 13.70
N ILE A 194 -18.86 14.07 13.87
CA ILE A 194 -19.69 12.91 14.15
C ILE A 194 -19.58 12.59 15.64
N ALA A 195 -20.58 13.01 16.40
CA ALA A 195 -20.70 12.74 17.82
C ALA A 195 -21.76 11.66 18.02
N SER A 196 -21.33 10.40 18.08
CA SER A 196 -22.26 9.30 18.31
C SER A 196 -21.86 8.42 19.47
N ARG A 197 -22.80 8.27 20.42
CA ARG A 197 -22.58 7.45 21.61
C ARG A 197 -22.44 5.98 21.16
N HIS A 198 -21.34 5.35 21.56
CA HIS A 198 -21.01 3.95 21.26
C HIS A 198 -20.70 3.63 19.79
N LEU A 199 -20.26 4.62 19.00
CA LEU A 199 -19.86 4.39 17.60
C LEU A 199 -18.50 3.70 17.45
N ALA A 200 -17.57 3.89 18.40
CA ALA A 200 -16.28 3.20 18.51
C ALA A 200 -15.74 3.26 19.93
#